data_AF-A0A2H3FHB0-F1
#
_entry.id   AF-A0A2H3FHB0-F1
#
_cell.length_a   1.000
_cell.length_b   1.000
_cell.length_c   1.000
_cell.angle_alpha   90.00
_cell.angle_beta   90.00
_cell.angle_gamma   90.00
#
_symmetry.space_group_name_H-M   'P 1'
#
loop_
_entity.id
_entity.type
_entity.pdbx_description
1 polymer ?
#
loop_
_entity_poly.entity_id
_entity_poly.type
_entity_poly.pdbx_seq_one_letter_code
_entity_poly.pdbx_strand_id
1 'polypeptide(L)'
;MKNAEFRPKLKPADKPFEFPSKSGRSFMLKDCFKPQVTIAIGSFIQAALCAILPFRWAIVPSAAVLLNSIITTLIQVRSTKPSEYNEAIIPGRVTAQLPFSSGTFGSKPAANSVVVFHLGFQINHPLGLAAPGMKEIGENFTAILKDLESNRDEYGLLTSSSWRGDERNSNNTLLNIYYFRDMEGLQRFAHGEIHRKVWDYMNKTKPKHIGIFHETYSVPARAYENIYVNCHPVLMGRASVRTTPAGEEDERWTNALVSADVPAMKTQYARMSRDEQGSLKET
;
A
#
# COMPACT_ATOMS: atom_id res chain seq x y z
N MET A 1 -17.02 34.51 -3.23
CA MET A 1 -17.24 33.35 -4.12
C MET A 1 -17.46 32.12 -3.24
N LYS A 2 -18.61 31.44 -3.32
CA LYS A 2 -18.79 30.15 -2.61
C LYS A 2 -17.71 29.19 -3.14
N ASN A 3 -16.87 28.64 -2.26
CA ASN A 3 -15.85 27.68 -2.70
C ASN A 3 -16.56 26.48 -3.33
N ALA A 4 -16.23 26.19 -4.58
CA ALA A 4 -16.79 25.06 -5.32
C ALA A 4 -16.39 23.73 -4.67
N GLU A 5 -17.28 22.75 -4.76
CA GLU A 5 -17.03 21.39 -4.30
C GLU A 5 -15.80 20.78 -4.97
N PHE A 6 -14.99 20.03 -4.22
CA PHE A 6 -13.85 19.32 -4.79
C PHE A 6 -14.31 18.16 -5.67
N ARG A 7 -13.73 18.10 -6.87
CA ARG A 7 -14.10 17.09 -7.86
C ARG A 7 -13.27 15.82 -7.67
N PRO A 8 -13.91 14.64 -7.58
CA PRO A 8 -13.22 13.37 -7.53
C PRO A 8 -12.45 13.12 -8.84
N LYS A 9 -11.32 12.41 -8.72
CA LYS A 9 -10.47 12.03 -9.87
C LYS A 9 -10.81 10.65 -10.43
N LEU A 10 -11.39 9.78 -9.61
CA LEU A 10 -11.86 8.46 -10.01
C LEU A 10 -13.38 8.42 -9.95
N LYS A 11 -14.01 7.71 -10.90
CA LYS A 11 -15.44 7.45 -10.87
C LYS A 11 -15.76 6.49 -9.72
N PRO A 12 -16.90 6.64 -9.02
CA PRO A 12 -17.34 5.66 -8.03
C PRO A 12 -17.42 4.24 -8.59
N ALA A 13 -17.34 3.25 -7.71
CA ALA A 13 -17.35 1.82 -8.06
C ALA A 13 -18.25 1.00 -7.12
N ASP A 14 -18.70 -0.17 -7.57
CA ASP A 14 -19.56 -1.06 -6.77
C ASP A 14 -18.77 -1.82 -5.67
N LYS A 15 -17.44 -1.86 -5.81
CA LYS A 15 -16.52 -2.54 -4.90
C LYS A 15 -15.43 -1.59 -4.41
N PRO A 16 -14.79 -1.88 -3.26
CA PRO A 16 -13.63 -1.12 -2.82
C PRO A 16 -12.57 -1.06 -3.92
N PHE A 17 -11.90 0.09 -4.05
CA PHE A 17 -10.82 0.21 -5.02
C PHE A 17 -9.65 -0.69 -4.64
N GLU A 18 -9.35 -1.65 -5.51
CA GLU A 18 -8.19 -2.51 -5.40
C GLU A 18 -7.11 -2.06 -6.38
N PHE A 19 -5.90 -1.90 -5.86
CA PHE A 19 -4.70 -1.69 -6.68
C PHE A 19 -3.70 -2.79 -6.29
N PRO A 20 -3.97 -4.04 -6.71
CA PRO A 20 -3.19 -5.19 -6.27
C PRO A 20 -1.77 -5.13 -6.84
N SER A 21 -0.80 -5.52 -6.02
CA SER A 21 0.54 -5.80 -6.51
C SER A 21 0.49 -7.08 -7.35
N LYS A 22 0.76 -6.97 -8.66
CA LYS A 22 0.90 -8.14 -9.56
C LYS A 22 2.07 -9.05 -9.17
N SER A 23 2.93 -8.63 -8.24
CA SER A 23 4.17 -9.30 -7.87
C SER A 23 4.16 -9.94 -6.47
N GLY A 24 3.01 -10.13 -5.81
CA GLY A 24 2.97 -10.56 -4.39
C GLY A 24 3.87 -11.76 -4.02
N ARG A 25 3.89 -12.83 -4.83
CA ARG A 25 4.80 -13.98 -4.62
C ARG A 25 6.27 -13.64 -4.93
N SER A 26 6.48 -12.81 -5.93
CA SER A 26 7.81 -12.33 -6.32
C SER A 26 8.40 -11.38 -5.27
N PHE A 27 7.58 -10.57 -4.59
CA PHE A 27 7.99 -9.70 -3.48
C PHE A 27 8.50 -10.50 -2.27
N MET A 28 7.95 -11.70 -2.05
CA MET A 28 8.42 -12.60 -1.01
C MET A 28 9.69 -13.35 -1.44
N LEU A 29 9.78 -13.80 -2.70
CA LEU A 29 10.88 -14.63 -3.21
C LEU A 29 12.12 -13.86 -3.67
N LYS A 30 11.96 -12.68 -4.28
CA LYS A 30 13.06 -11.93 -4.92
C LYS A 30 14.20 -11.61 -3.96
N ASP A 31 13.90 -11.49 -2.66
CA ASP A 31 14.85 -11.05 -1.65
C ASP A 31 15.02 -12.04 -0.49
N CYS A 32 14.64 -13.31 -0.68
CA CYS A 32 15.04 -14.40 0.26
C CYS A 32 16.56 -14.55 0.33
N PHE A 33 17.26 -14.13 -0.73
CA PHE A 33 18.71 -14.18 -0.85
C PHE A 33 19.26 -12.78 -1.14
N LYS A 34 20.44 -12.48 -0.60
CA LYS A 34 21.18 -11.27 -0.98
C LYS A 34 21.44 -11.27 -2.49
N PRO A 35 21.48 -10.11 -3.17
CA PRO A 35 21.72 -10.04 -4.61
C PRO A 35 22.96 -10.84 -5.07
N GLN A 36 24.03 -10.82 -4.28
CA GLN A 36 25.26 -11.57 -4.56
C GLN A 36 25.04 -13.08 -4.54
N VAL A 37 24.20 -13.57 -3.63
CA VAL A 37 23.86 -14.99 -3.53
C VAL A 37 22.98 -15.40 -4.70
N THR A 38 22.00 -14.57 -5.09
CA THR A 38 21.17 -14.82 -6.28
C THR A 38 22.01 -14.89 -7.56
N ILE A 39 22.95 -13.97 -7.73
CA ILE A 39 23.91 -13.99 -8.86
C ILE A 39 24.76 -15.26 -8.80
N ALA A 40 25.34 -15.60 -7.65
CA ALA A 40 26.17 -16.78 -7.49
C ALA A 40 25.40 -18.09 -7.79
N ILE A 41 24.14 -18.20 -7.36
CA ILE A 41 23.27 -19.34 -7.68
C ILE A 41 23.06 -19.43 -9.20
N GLY A 42 22.73 -18.31 -9.86
CA GLY A 42 22.56 -18.27 -11.32
C GLY A 42 23.84 -18.65 -12.07
N SER A 43 24.99 -18.12 -11.64
CA SER A 43 26.31 -18.44 -12.20
C SER A 43 26.66 -19.91 -12.01
N PHE A 44 26.38 -20.49 -10.84
CA PHE A 44 26.63 -21.89 -10.55
C PHE A 44 25.77 -22.81 -11.41
N ILE A 45 24.46 -22.52 -11.53
CA ILE A 45 23.54 -23.27 -12.40
C ILE A 45 24.04 -23.20 -13.85
N GLN A 46 24.43 -22.02 -14.33
CA GLN A 46 24.94 -21.86 -15.68
C GLN A 46 26.24 -22.64 -15.92
N ALA A 47 27.16 -22.64 -14.94
CA ALA A 47 28.39 -23.43 -15.02
C ALA A 47 28.10 -24.94 -15.06
N ALA A 48 27.16 -25.42 -14.24
CA ALA A 48 26.74 -26.81 -14.24
C ALA A 48 26.10 -27.23 -15.59
N LEU A 49 25.27 -26.37 -16.19
CA LEU A 49 24.72 -26.61 -17.52
C LEU A 49 25.82 -26.72 -18.58
N CYS A 50 26.84 -25.87 -18.53
CA CYS A 50 27.98 -25.93 -19.45
C CYS A 50 28.85 -27.19 -19.25
N ALA A 51 28.86 -27.78 -18.05
CA ALA A 51 29.59 -29.02 -17.77
C ALA A 51 28.85 -30.27 -18.26
N ILE A 52 27.51 -30.26 -18.25
CA ILE A 52 26.66 -31.42 -18.57
C ILE A 52 26.21 -31.42 -20.04
N LEU A 53 25.95 -30.25 -20.61
CA LEU A 53 25.37 -30.10 -21.94
C LEU A 53 26.39 -29.53 -22.94
N PRO A 54 26.29 -29.87 -24.24
CA PRO A 54 27.02 -29.15 -25.28
C PRO A 54 26.74 -27.65 -25.17
N PHE A 55 27.78 -26.82 -25.32
CA PHE A 55 27.70 -25.36 -25.12
C PHE A 55 26.51 -24.69 -25.84
N ARG A 56 26.20 -25.15 -27.06
CA ARG A 56 25.06 -24.67 -27.87
C ARG A 56 23.70 -24.80 -27.17
N TRP A 57 23.54 -25.79 -26.29
CA TRP A 57 22.33 -26.03 -25.50
C TRP A 57 22.42 -25.43 -24.11
N ALA A 58 23.62 -25.39 -23.51
CA ALA A 58 23.84 -24.81 -22.18
C ALA A 58 23.53 -23.31 -22.13
N ILE A 59 23.75 -22.55 -23.21
CA ILE A 59 23.49 -21.11 -23.26
C ILE A 59 21.99 -20.78 -23.44
N VAL A 60 21.19 -21.70 -23.97
CA VAL A 60 19.80 -21.45 -24.37
C VAL A 60 18.94 -20.86 -23.24
N PRO A 61 18.96 -21.36 -21.99
CA PRO A 61 18.15 -20.80 -20.91
C PRO A 61 18.50 -19.33 -20.61
N SER A 62 19.78 -19.01 -20.45
CA SER A 62 20.24 -17.64 -20.19
C SER A 62 19.90 -16.69 -21.35
N ALA A 63 20.11 -17.14 -22.59
CA ALA A 63 19.80 -16.37 -23.78
C ALA A 63 18.30 -16.13 -23.92
N ALA A 64 17.46 -17.13 -23.64
CA ALA A 64 16.01 -17.01 -23.69
C ALA A 64 15.47 -16.03 -22.64
N VAL A 65 15.97 -16.07 -21.40
CA VAL A 65 15.57 -15.12 -20.34
C VAL A 65 16.00 -13.70 -20.70
N LEU A 66 17.23 -13.51 -21.17
CA LEU A 66 17.73 -12.21 -21.60
C LEU A 66 16.93 -11.67 -22.79
N LEU A 67 16.69 -12.50 -23.81
CA LEU A 67 15.91 -12.14 -24.99
C LEU A 67 14.48 -11.77 -24.60
N ASN A 68 13.83 -12.55 -23.74
CA ASN A 68 12.50 -12.23 -23.22
C ASN A 68 12.51 -10.87 -22.51
N SER A 69 13.49 -10.62 -21.62
CA SER A 69 13.61 -9.33 -20.93
C SER A 69 13.76 -8.17 -21.91
N ILE A 70 14.66 -8.30 -22.91
CA ILE A 70 14.89 -7.26 -23.92
C ILE A 70 13.61 -7.03 -24.74
N ILE A 71 12.97 -8.09 -25.22
CA ILE A 71 11.73 -7.99 -26.02
C ILE A 71 10.62 -7.33 -25.18
N THR A 72 10.40 -7.78 -23.94
CA THR A 72 9.40 -7.19 -23.05
C THR A 72 9.69 -5.71 -22.81
N THR A 73 10.94 -5.32 -22.52
CA THR A 73 11.32 -3.91 -22.34
C THR A 73 11.10 -3.10 -23.62
N LEU A 74 11.50 -3.61 -24.79
CA LEU A 74 11.30 -2.92 -26.06
C LEU A 74 9.81 -2.73 -26.38
N ILE A 75 8.98 -3.74 -26.11
CA ILE A 75 7.53 -3.64 -26.25
C ILE A 75 6.99 -2.60 -25.27
N GLN A 76 7.38 -2.64 -24.00
CA GLN A 76 6.90 -1.70 -22.98
C GLN A 76 7.29 -0.25 -23.27
N VAL A 77 8.50 0.00 -23.77
CA VAL A 77 8.97 1.35 -24.14
C VAL A 77 8.24 1.91 -25.37
N ARG A 78 7.84 1.05 -26.32
CA ARG A 78 7.19 1.49 -27.58
C ARG A 78 5.66 1.41 -27.55
N SER A 79 5.10 0.63 -26.64
CA SER A 79 3.66 0.40 -26.53
C SER A 79 2.96 1.64 -25.98
N THR A 80 1.86 2.03 -26.63
CA THR A 80 0.93 3.04 -26.11
C THR A 80 -0.06 2.46 -25.09
N LYS A 81 -0.15 1.13 -24.99
CA LYS A 81 -0.96 0.45 -23.98
C LYS A 81 -0.27 0.53 -22.61
N PRO A 82 -1.03 0.65 -21.51
CA PRO A 82 -0.47 0.60 -20.16
C PRO A 82 0.37 -0.67 -19.93
N SER A 83 1.56 -0.47 -19.39
CA SER A 83 2.50 -1.44 -18.86
C SER A 83 2.44 -1.47 -17.34
N GLU A 84 3.19 -2.37 -16.72
CA GLU A 84 3.31 -2.43 -15.25
C GLU A 84 3.83 -1.13 -14.60
N TYR A 85 4.52 -0.27 -15.37
CA TYR A 85 5.11 0.99 -14.87
C TYR A 85 4.14 2.18 -14.90
N ASN A 86 3.11 2.15 -15.74
CA ASN A 86 2.21 3.28 -15.94
C ASN A 86 0.72 2.92 -15.82
N GLU A 87 0.42 1.67 -15.47
CA GLU A 87 -0.92 1.23 -15.11
C GLU A 87 -1.45 2.04 -13.91
N ALA A 88 -2.69 2.52 -14.05
CA ALA A 88 -3.40 3.30 -13.03
C ALA A 88 -2.68 4.58 -12.55
N ILE A 89 -1.70 5.11 -13.29
CA ILE A 89 -1.15 6.44 -13.00
C ILE A 89 -2.26 7.49 -13.17
N ILE A 90 -2.42 8.34 -12.17
CA ILE A 90 -3.29 9.51 -12.24
C ILE A 90 -2.44 10.72 -12.62
N PRO A 91 -2.61 11.27 -13.84
CA PRO A 91 -1.80 12.38 -14.30
C PRO A 91 -2.16 13.68 -13.58
N GLY A 92 -1.15 14.54 -13.42
CA GLY A 92 -1.28 15.84 -12.77
C GLY A 92 -1.23 15.77 -11.25
N ARG A 93 -1.60 16.87 -10.60
CA ARG A 93 -1.52 17.02 -9.15
C ARG A 93 -2.84 16.63 -8.48
N VAL A 94 -2.77 15.68 -7.55
CA VAL A 94 -3.94 15.20 -6.80
C VAL A 94 -3.63 15.14 -5.31
N THR A 95 -4.67 15.26 -4.49
CA THR A 95 -4.60 15.13 -3.03
C THR A 95 -5.74 14.24 -2.56
N ALA A 96 -5.50 13.48 -1.49
CA ALA A 96 -6.48 12.62 -0.85
C ALA A 96 -7.24 13.40 0.23
N GLN A 97 -8.55 13.50 0.03
CA GLN A 97 -9.53 14.12 0.92
C GLN A 97 -10.63 13.09 1.16
N LEU A 98 -11.12 12.92 2.39
CA LEU A 98 -12.17 11.94 2.62
C LEU A 98 -13.52 12.51 2.16
N PRO A 99 -14.31 11.73 1.40
CA PRO A 99 -15.68 12.13 1.10
C PRO A 99 -16.54 12.05 2.37
N PHE A 100 -17.59 12.86 2.42
CA PHE A 100 -18.68 12.70 3.38
C PHE A 100 -19.49 11.44 3.07
N SER A 101 -20.38 11.03 3.98
CA SER A 101 -21.27 9.88 3.77
C SER A 101 -22.13 10.04 2.49
N SER A 102 -22.44 11.27 2.11
CA SER A 102 -23.12 11.63 0.85
C SER A 102 -22.29 11.44 -0.42
N GLY A 103 -21.02 11.02 -0.32
CA GLY A 103 -20.11 10.91 -1.47
C GLY A 103 -19.55 12.24 -1.98
N THR A 104 -19.98 13.36 -1.40
CA THR A 104 -19.49 14.70 -1.72
C THR A 104 -18.22 15.00 -0.93
N PHE A 105 -17.35 15.87 -1.45
CA PHE A 105 -16.10 16.25 -0.77
C PHE A 105 -16.19 17.60 -0.06
N GLY A 106 -17.28 18.34 -0.29
CA GLY A 106 -17.42 19.72 0.15
C GLY A 106 -16.29 20.60 -0.39
N SER A 107 -15.99 21.68 0.35
CA SER A 107 -15.03 22.72 -0.07
C SER A 107 -13.98 23.06 0.98
N LYS A 108 -13.95 22.31 2.09
CA LYS A 108 -12.99 22.48 3.18
C LYS A 108 -11.93 21.37 3.13
N PRO A 109 -10.66 21.70 2.87
CA PRO A 109 -9.57 20.73 2.92
C PRO A 109 -9.40 20.11 4.32
N ALA A 110 -9.06 18.83 4.36
CA ALA A 110 -8.83 18.04 5.56
C ALA A 110 -9.98 18.14 6.58
N ALA A 111 -11.23 18.05 6.10
CA ALA A 111 -12.43 18.22 6.91
C ALA A 111 -12.63 17.11 7.97
N ASN A 112 -12.08 15.93 7.75
CA ASN A 112 -12.20 14.77 8.64
C ASN A 112 -10.86 14.50 9.35
N SER A 113 -10.88 13.82 10.50
CA SER A 113 -9.67 13.25 11.10
C SER A 113 -9.23 11.98 10.36
N VAL A 114 -8.00 11.55 10.60
CA VAL A 114 -7.49 10.26 10.13
C VAL A 114 -6.55 9.67 11.18
N VAL A 115 -6.52 8.34 11.27
CA VAL A 115 -5.51 7.60 12.05
C VAL A 115 -4.58 6.90 11.08
N VAL A 116 -3.27 7.07 11.27
CA VAL A 116 -2.23 6.35 10.53
C VAL A 116 -1.59 5.35 11.46
N PHE A 117 -1.68 4.07 11.13
CA PHE A 117 -1.14 2.97 11.93
C PHE A 117 -0.04 2.26 11.15
N HIS A 118 1.18 2.32 11.68
CA HIS A 118 2.33 1.58 11.19
C HIS A 118 2.41 0.26 11.95
N LEU A 119 2.53 -0.85 11.22
CA LEU A 119 2.80 -2.17 11.77
C LEU A 119 3.99 -2.78 11.04
N GLY A 120 5.06 -2.95 11.77
CA GLY A 120 6.29 -3.57 11.32
C GLY A 120 6.42 -5.01 11.75
N PHE A 121 6.95 -5.82 10.85
CA PHE A 121 7.33 -7.20 11.09
C PHE A 121 8.76 -7.42 10.61
N GLN A 122 9.62 -7.92 11.47
CA GLN A 122 11.04 -8.09 11.19
C GLN A 122 11.50 -9.53 11.47
N ILE A 123 12.25 -10.13 10.54
CA ILE A 123 12.73 -11.52 10.67
C ILE A 123 14.22 -11.53 10.99
N ASN A 124 14.59 -11.60 12.26
CA ASN A 124 15.97 -11.68 12.74
C ASN A 124 16.57 -13.09 12.64
N HIS A 125 16.48 -13.71 11.46
CA HIS A 125 17.05 -15.03 11.18
C HIS A 125 17.72 -15.04 9.78
N PRO A 126 18.91 -15.67 9.61
CA PRO A 126 19.62 -15.70 8.33
C PRO A 126 18.85 -16.44 7.21
N LEU A 127 17.93 -17.33 7.58
CA LEU A 127 17.05 -18.02 6.61
C LEU A 127 15.82 -17.20 6.20
N GLY A 128 15.60 -16.01 6.78
CA GLY A 128 14.46 -15.15 6.45
C GLY A 128 13.13 -15.91 6.55
N LEU A 129 12.35 -15.91 5.46
CA LEU A 129 11.06 -16.60 5.37
C LEU A 129 11.14 -18.13 5.52
N ALA A 130 12.32 -18.73 5.36
CA ALA A 130 12.54 -20.15 5.59
C ALA A 130 12.94 -20.46 7.06
N ALA A 131 12.89 -19.48 7.97
CA ALA A 131 13.14 -19.70 9.38
C ALA A 131 12.04 -20.56 10.04
N PRO A 132 12.35 -21.29 11.12
CA PRO A 132 11.38 -22.14 11.82
C PRO A 132 10.15 -21.34 12.31
N GLY A 133 8.94 -21.83 12.06
CA GLY A 133 7.70 -21.18 12.50
C GLY A 133 7.17 -20.07 11.59
N MET A 134 7.88 -19.71 10.52
CA MET A 134 7.46 -18.65 9.60
C MET A 134 6.19 -18.98 8.81
N LYS A 135 5.92 -20.27 8.59
CA LYS A 135 4.70 -20.71 7.89
C LYS A 135 3.46 -20.37 8.72
N GLU A 136 3.45 -20.76 9.99
CA GLU A 136 2.36 -20.52 10.93
C GLU A 136 2.16 -19.02 11.17
N ILE A 137 3.26 -18.27 11.29
CA ILE A 137 3.20 -16.80 11.41
C ILE A 137 2.61 -16.16 10.14
N GLY A 138 3.00 -16.63 8.96
CA GLY A 138 2.46 -16.17 7.69
C GLY A 138 0.96 -16.45 7.55
N GLU A 139 0.51 -17.64 7.97
CA GLU A 139 -0.91 -18.01 7.99
C GLU A 139 -1.72 -17.11 8.96
N ASN A 140 -1.19 -16.89 10.17
CA ASN A 140 -1.80 -15.99 11.16
C ASN A 140 -1.90 -14.54 10.65
N PHE A 141 -0.83 -14.01 10.04
CA PHE A 141 -0.84 -12.67 9.47
C PHE A 141 -1.83 -12.54 8.32
N THR A 142 -1.91 -13.56 7.46
CA THR A 142 -2.90 -13.63 6.37
C THR A 142 -4.32 -13.64 6.91
N ALA A 143 -4.58 -14.37 8.01
CA ALA A 143 -5.90 -14.40 8.65
C ALA A 143 -6.30 -13.01 9.20
N ILE A 144 -5.37 -12.30 9.86
CA ILE A 144 -5.61 -10.92 10.34
C ILE A 144 -5.95 -9.98 9.18
N LEU A 145 -5.18 -10.02 8.09
CA LEU A 145 -5.43 -9.15 6.93
C LEU A 145 -6.80 -9.45 6.28
N LYS A 146 -7.17 -10.72 6.19
CA LYS A 146 -8.46 -11.13 5.64
C LYS A 146 -9.62 -10.64 6.50
N ASP A 147 -9.51 -10.76 7.82
CA ASP A 147 -10.48 -10.25 8.78
C ASP A 147 -10.63 -8.72 8.68
N LEU A 148 -9.51 -8.01 8.65
CA LEU A 148 -9.46 -6.55 8.51
C LEU A 148 -10.13 -6.06 7.21
N GLU A 149 -9.84 -6.69 6.06
CA GLU A 149 -10.45 -6.29 4.79
C GLU A 149 -11.93 -6.70 4.67
N SER A 150 -12.30 -7.85 5.25
CA SER A 150 -13.70 -8.33 5.23
C SER A 150 -14.61 -7.45 6.09
N ASN A 151 -14.09 -6.94 7.21
CA ASN A 151 -14.79 -6.07 8.15
C ASN A 151 -14.35 -4.60 8.02
N ARG A 152 -13.85 -4.20 6.83
CA ARG A 152 -13.19 -2.90 6.64
C ARG A 152 -14.03 -1.70 7.04
N ASP A 153 -15.34 -1.73 6.79
CA ASP A 153 -16.21 -0.59 7.09
C ASP A 153 -16.51 -0.50 8.60
N GLU A 154 -16.76 -1.63 9.25
CA GLU A 154 -16.92 -1.72 10.72
C GLU A 154 -15.66 -1.25 11.45
N TYR A 155 -14.49 -1.68 11.00
CA TYR A 155 -13.22 -1.24 11.56
C TYR A 155 -12.80 0.16 11.09
N GLY A 156 -13.52 0.77 10.15
CA GLY A 156 -13.19 2.08 9.61
C GLY A 156 -11.88 2.12 8.83
N LEU A 157 -11.42 0.99 8.28
CA LEU A 157 -10.25 0.92 7.41
C LEU A 157 -10.51 1.69 6.11
N LEU A 158 -9.65 2.66 5.83
CA LEU A 158 -9.68 3.47 4.62
C LEU A 158 -8.85 2.81 3.52
N THR A 159 -7.64 2.36 3.85
CA THR A 159 -6.72 1.63 2.96
C THR A 159 -5.51 1.11 3.73
N SER A 160 -4.75 0.23 3.08
CA SER A 160 -3.48 -0.32 3.55
C SER A 160 -2.44 -0.27 2.43
N SER A 161 -1.16 -0.22 2.79
CA SER A 161 -0.03 -0.31 1.88
C SER A 161 1.14 -1.02 2.55
N SER A 162 1.79 -1.92 1.82
CA SER A 162 2.94 -2.68 2.31
C SER A 162 4.23 -2.19 1.67
N TRP A 163 5.26 -2.01 2.49
CA TRP A 163 6.57 -1.50 2.14
C TRP A 163 7.64 -2.44 2.69
N ARG A 164 8.76 -2.53 1.99
CA ARG A 164 9.93 -3.24 2.48
C ARG A 164 10.98 -2.24 2.95
N GLY A 165 11.55 -2.51 4.11
CA GLY A 165 12.61 -1.71 4.69
C GLY A 165 13.97 -1.93 4.04
N ASP A 166 14.64 -0.84 3.66
CA ASP A 166 16.01 -0.81 3.13
C ASP A 166 17.04 -0.39 4.21
N GLU A 167 16.62 -0.28 5.47
CA GLU A 167 17.48 0.18 6.56
C GLU A 167 18.57 -0.83 6.96
N ARG A 168 18.47 -2.07 6.49
CA ARG A 168 19.43 -3.16 6.77
C ARG A 168 19.71 -3.96 5.51
N ASN A 169 20.96 -4.40 5.38
CA ASN A 169 21.42 -5.34 4.33
C ASN A 169 20.66 -6.68 4.30
N SER A 170 19.89 -7.01 5.33
CA SER A 170 19.06 -8.21 5.39
C SER A 170 17.70 -8.06 4.69
N ASN A 171 17.23 -6.83 4.40
CA ASN A 171 16.00 -6.54 3.67
C ASN A 171 14.76 -7.36 4.13
N ASN A 172 14.67 -7.57 5.45
CA ASN A 172 13.80 -8.53 6.14
C ASN A 172 12.77 -7.86 7.06
N THR A 173 12.54 -6.55 6.86
CA THR A 173 11.55 -5.77 7.59
C THR A 173 10.39 -5.41 6.66
N LEU A 174 9.20 -5.95 6.92
CA LEU A 174 7.96 -5.54 6.25
C LEU A 174 7.27 -4.47 7.09
N LEU A 175 6.96 -3.32 6.48
CA LEU A 175 6.17 -2.25 7.08
C LEU A 175 4.81 -2.19 6.39
N ASN A 176 3.73 -2.37 7.15
CA ASN A 176 2.38 -2.12 6.69
C ASN A 176 1.90 -0.78 7.27
N ILE A 177 1.40 0.08 6.40
CA ILE A 177 0.82 1.37 6.75
C ILE A 177 -0.67 1.28 6.49
N TYR A 178 -1.46 1.39 7.54
CA TYR A 178 -2.91 1.39 7.51
C TYR A 178 -3.42 2.80 7.78
N TYR A 179 -4.48 3.17 7.07
CA TYR A 179 -5.24 4.38 7.33
C TYR A 179 -6.61 3.98 7.85
N PHE A 180 -6.99 4.53 9.00
CA PHE A 180 -8.29 4.34 9.64
C PHE A 180 -9.03 5.68 9.74
N ARG A 181 -10.36 5.64 9.75
CA ARG A 181 -11.23 6.81 9.91
C ARG A 181 -11.06 7.47 11.29
N ASP A 182 -10.89 6.64 12.32
CA ASP A 182 -10.81 7.06 13.71
C ASP A 182 -10.09 6.01 14.58
N MET A 183 -9.82 6.38 15.83
CA MET A 183 -9.14 5.51 16.79
C MET A 183 -10.04 4.37 17.26
N GLU A 184 -11.35 4.59 17.31
CA GLU A 184 -12.31 3.61 17.80
C GLU A 184 -12.35 2.39 16.88
N GLY A 185 -12.36 2.59 15.57
CA GLY A 185 -12.28 1.54 14.57
C GLY A 185 -10.99 0.73 14.65
N LEU A 186 -9.84 1.39 14.83
CA LEU A 186 -8.56 0.71 15.05
C LEU A 186 -8.60 -0.14 16.34
N GLN A 187 -9.19 0.38 17.42
CA GLN A 187 -9.33 -0.36 18.68
C GLN A 187 -10.28 -1.55 18.55
N ARG A 188 -11.40 -1.42 17.81
CA ARG A 188 -12.30 -2.54 17.50
C ARG A 188 -11.55 -3.66 16.78
N PHE A 189 -10.76 -3.31 15.77
CA PHE A 189 -9.91 -4.28 15.08
C PHE A 189 -8.89 -4.96 16.03
N ALA A 190 -8.17 -4.18 16.84
CA ALA A 190 -7.16 -4.72 17.76
C ALA A 190 -7.74 -5.67 18.83
N HIS A 191 -9.00 -5.47 19.21
CA HIS A 191 -9.73 -6.32 20.16
C HIS A 191 -10.57 -7.41 19.49
N GLY A 192 -10.59 -7.48 18.15
CA GLY A 192 -11.29 -8.51 17.39
C GLY A 192 -10.76 -9.91 17.68
N GLU A 193 -11.64 -10.91 17.55
CA GLU A 193 -11.37 -12.31 17.92
C GLU A 193 -10.12 -12.86 17.21
N ILE A 194 -10.00 -12.63 15.90
CA ILE A 194 -8.88 -13.12 15.09
C ILE A 194 -7.57 -12.48 15.53
N HIS A 195 -7.55 -11.15 15.71
CA HIS A 195 -6.36 -10.43 16.16
C HIS A 195 -5.91 -10.90 17.55
N ARG A 196 -6.85 -11.03 18.51
CA ARG A 196 -6.57 -11.53 19.86
C ARG A 196 -6.00 -12.95 19.86
N LYS A 197 -6.60 -13.86 19.09
CA LYS A 197 -6.12 -15.24 18.95
C LYS A 197 -4.69 -15.32 18.44
N VAL A 198 -4.35 -14.51 17.43
CA VAL A 198 -2.98 -14.45 16.89
C VAL A 198 -2.02 -13.83 17.91
N TRP A 199 -2.43 -12.78 18.61
CA TRP A 199 -1.61 -12.17 19.66
C TRP A 199 -1.32 -13.15 20.80
N ASP A 200 -2.31 -13.94 21.21
CA ASP A 200 -2.14 -14.99 22.22
C ASP A 200 -1.19 -16.09 21.73
N TYR A 201 -1.25 -16.46 20.43
CA TYR A 201 -0.27 -17.37 19.83
C TYR A 201 1.16 -16.80 19.88
N MET A 202 1.36 -15.52 19.55
CA MET A 202 2.68 -14.88 19.61
C MET A 202 3.21 -14.80 21.05
N ASN A 203 2.34 -14.48 22.02
CA ASN A 203 2.70 -14.44 23.44
C ASN A 203 3.03 -15.83 24.00
N LYS A 204 2.38 -16.89 23.51
CA LYS A 204 2.65 -18.27 23.92
C LYS A 204 3.96 -18.79 23.31
N THR A 205 4.18 -18.55 22.03
CA THR A 205 5.31 -19.12 21.29
C THR A 205 6.61 -18.31 21.43
N LYS A 206 6.51 -17.00 21.63
CA LYS A 206 7.63 -16.06 21.82
C LYS A 206 8.80 -16.33 20.86
N PRO A 207 8.57 -16.31 19.53
CA PRO A 207 9.61 -16.65 18.57
C PRO A 207 10.75 -15.62 18.63
N LYS A 208 11.93 -16.05 19.10
CA LYS A 208 13.08 -15.17 19.37
C LYS A 208 13.63 -14.42 18.15
N HIS A 209 13.34 -14.92 16.96
CA HIS A 209 13.83 -14.37 15.70
C HIS A 209 12.81 -13.45 15.01
N ILE A 210 11.75 -13.05 15.71
CA ILE A 210 10.69 -12.20 15.17
C ILE A 210 10.61 -10.92 15.97
N GLY A 211 10.77 -9.79 15.29
CA GLY A 211 10.47 -8.46 15.81
C GLY A 211 9.09 -8.01 15.32
N ILE A 212 8.32 -7.41 16.21
CA ILE A 212 7.08 -6.70 15.89
C ILE A 212 7.21 -5.30 16.48
N PHE A 213 6.88 -4.29 15.68
CA PHE A 213 6.78 -2.90 16.15
C PHE A 213 5.52 -2.26 15.59
N HIS A 214 5.01 -1.24 16.28
CA HIS A 214 3.89 -0.47 15.77
C HIS A 214 3.94 0.98 16.23
N GLU A 215 3.36 1.87 15.43
CA GLU A 215 3.21 3.29 15.76
C GLU A 215 1.82 3.74 15.35
N THR A 216 1.15 4.50 16.21
CA THR A 216 -0.20 5.01 15.94
C THR A 216 -0.20 6.53 16.00
N TYR A 217 -0.56 7.17 14.90
CA TYR A 217 -0.71 8.61 14.79
C TYR A 217 -2.19 8.96 14.64
N SER A 218 -2.75 9.64 15.63
CA SER A 218 -4.11 10.19 15.54
C SER A 218 -4.02 11.65 15.10
N VAL A 219 -4.46 11.93 13.87
CA VAL A 219 -4.29 13.24 13.24
C VAL A 219 -5.66 13.91 13.11
N PRO A 220 -5.90 15.04 13.82
CA PRO A 220 -7.18 15.72 13.77
C PRO A 220 -7.45 16.32 12.39
N ALA A 221 -8.71 16.68 12.14
CA ALA A 221 -9.09 17.46 10.97
C ALA A 221 -8.20 18.72 10.86
N ARG A 222 -7.85 19.11 9.64
CA ARG A 222 -7.02 20.30 9.34
C ARG A 222 -5.57 20.23 9.87
N ALA A 223 -5.11 19.03 10.23
CA ALA A 223 -3.75 18.78 10.71
C ALA A 223 -2.95 17.78 9.85
N TYR A 224 -3.44 17.44 8.66
CA TYR A 224 -2.70 16.64 7.68
C TYR A 224 -2.77 17.27 6.29
N GLU A 225 -1.78 16.92 5.47
CA GLU A 225 -1.75 17.23 4.05
C GLU A 225 -1.10 16.06 3.31
N ASN A 226 -1.41 15.93 2.03
CA ASN A 226 -0.73 15.01 1.13
C ASN A 226 -0.85 15.53 -0.31
N ILE A 227 0.10 15.16 -1.15
CA ILE A 227 0.13 15.49 -2.58
C ILE A 227 0.74 14.34 -3.36
N TYR A 228 0.16 14.04 -4.51
CA TYR A 228 0.64 13.05 -5.46
C TYR A 228 0.72 13.71 -6.84
N VAL A 229 1.81 13.45 -7.57
CA VAL A 229 2.03 14.02 -8.90
C VAL A 229 2.44 12.91 -9.84
N ASN A 230 1.56 12.58 -10.81
CA ASN A 230 1.78 11.48 -11.74
C ASN A 230 2.05 10.13 -11.04
N CYS A 231 1.37 9.88 -9.91
CA CYS A 231 1.51 8.64 -9.17
C CYS A 231 0.37 7.69 -9.50
N HIS A 232 0.65 6.38 -9.46
CA HIS A 232 -0.42 5.43 -9.18
C HIS A 232 -0.94 5.65 -7.74
N PRO A 233 -2.21 5.34 -7.43
CA PRO A 233 -2.72 5.44 -6.07
C PRO A 233 -1.88 4.66 -5.06
N VAL A 234 -1.29 5.38 -4.11
CA VAL A 234 -0.48 4.86 -2.99
C VAL A 234 -0.95 5.48 -1.68
N LEU A 235 -0.68 4.81 -0.55
CA LEU A 235 -0.98 5.33 0.79
C LEU A 235 -2.43 5.84 0.86
N MET A 236 -2.67 7.00 1.48
CA MET A 236 -4.00 7.60 1.57
C MET A 236 -4.66 7.88 0.20
N GLY A 237 -3.89 8.00 -0.88
CA GLY A 237 -4.43 8.11 -2.25
C GLY A 237 -5.23 6.88 -2.70
N ARG A 238 -5.01 5.72 -2.07
CA ARG A 238 -5.81 4.50 -2.28
C ARG A 238 -7.09 4.46 -1.45
N ALA A 239 -7.27 5.40 -0.53
CA ALA A 239 -8.39 5.38 0.40
C ALA A 239 -9.73 5.31 -0.34
N SER A 240 -10.57 4.38 0.11
CA SER A 240 -11.88 4.10 -0.46
C SER A 240 -12.88 3.99 0.68
N VAL A 241 -13.97 4.74 0.57
CA VAL A 241 -15.01 4.84 1.59
C VAL A 241 -16.34 4.49 0.96
N ARG A 242 -17.19 3.78 1.70
CA ARG A 242 -18.56 3.51 1.29
C ARG A 242 -19.40 4.76 1.51
N THR A 243 -20.16 5.14 0.49
CA THR A 243 -20.91 6.39 0.45
C THR A 243 -22.29 6.16 -0.17
N THR A 244 -23.29 6.84 0.34
CA THR A 244 -24.67 6.81 -0.16
C THR A 244 -25.02 8.22 -0.66
N PRO A 245 -25.05 8.44 -1.98
CA PRO A 245 -25.31 9.75 -2.55
C PRO A 245 -26.65 10.32 -2.10
N ALA A 246 -26.72 11.65 -1.93
CA ALA A 246 -27.97 12.29 -1.52
C ALA A 246 -29.06 12.07 -2.58
N GLY A 247 -30.15 11.40 -2.19
CA GLY A 247 -31.27 11.09 -3.09
C GLY A 247 -31.11 9.80 -3.90
N GLU A 248 -30.04 9.03 -3.67
CA GLU A 248 -29.87 7.66 -4.16
C GLU A 248 -29.98 6.68 -2.97
N GLU A 249 -30.57 5.51 -3.19
CA GLU A 249 -30.60 4.43 -2.17
C GLU A 249 -29.36 3.52 -2.28
N ASP A 250 -28.75 3.48 -3.46
CA ASP A 250 -27.65 2.56 -3.75
C ASP A 250 -26.32 3.04 -3.13
N GLU A 251 -25.69 2.15 -2.36
CA GLU A 251 -24.36 2.38 -1.83
C GLU A 251 -23.30 2.21 -2.92
N ARG A 252 -22.29 3.09 -2.92
CA ARG A 252 -21.11 2.97 -3.81
C ARG A 252 -19.82 3.29 -3.08
N TRP A 253 -18.72 2.82 -3.63
CA TRP A 253 -17.37 3.12 -3.15
C TRP A 253 -16.81 4.36 -3.84
N THR A 254 -16.35 5.31 -3.03
CA THR A 254 -15.76 6.57 -3.50
C THR A 254 -14.30 6.65 -3.06
N ASN A 255 -13.40 6.87 -4.02
CA ASN A 255 -11.97 7.06 -3.74
C ASN A 255 -11.68 8.50 -3.27
N ALA A 256 -10.71 8.65 -2.37
CA ALA A 256 -10.38 9.92 -1.74
C ALA A 256 -9.69 10.96 -2.65
N LEU A 257 -9.22 10.61 -3.85
CA LEU A 257 -8.43 11.53 -4.67
C LEU A 257 -9.29 12.61 -5.34
N VAL A 258 -8.90 13.87 -5.11
CA VAL A 258 -9.45 15.06 -5.77
C VAL A 258 -8.34 15.86 -6.45
N SER A 259 -8.73 16.76 -7.36
CA SER A 259 -7.77 17.68 -8.00
C SER A 259 -7.10 18.59 -6.97
N ALA A 260 -5.76 18.68 -7.01
CA ALA A 260 -5.03 19.69 -6.24
C ALA A 260 -4.87 21.02 -6.99
N ASP A 261 -5.27 21.07 -8.27
CA ASP A 261 -5.20 22.25 -9.13
C ASP A 261 -6.40 23.21 -8.92
N VAL A 262 -6.69 23.50 -7.65
CA VAL A 262 -7.68 24.51 -7.21
C VAL A 262 -7.08 25.38 -6.12
N PRO A 263 -7.47 26.66 -5.98
CA PRO A 263 -6.86 27.57 -4.99
C PRO A 263 -6.84 27.01 -3.57
N ALA A 264 -7.90 26.31 -3.15
CA ALA A 264 -8.00 25.70 -1.82
C ALA A 264 -7.05 24.52 -1.57
N MET A 265 -6.42 23.95 -2.61
CA MET A 265 -5.52 22.78 -2.51
C MET A 265 -4.10 23.05 -3.02
N LYS A 266 -3.86 24.29 -3.49
CA LYS A 266 -2.64 24.64 -4.25
C LYS A 266 -1.37 24.54 -3.41
N THR A 267 -1.41 24.99 -2.15
CA THR A 267 -0.28 25.00 -1.22
C THR A 267 -0.44 23.97 -0.12
N GLN A 268 0.66 23.64 0.57
CA GLN A 268 0.68 22.75 1.73
C GLN A 268 -0.33 23.20 2.81
N TYR A 269 -0.22 24.45 3.27
CA TYR A 269 -1.12 25.00 4.28
C TYR A 269 -2.56 25.10 3.80
N ALA A 270 -2.80 25.41 2.52
CA ALA A 270 -4.16 25.41 1.98
C ALA A 270 -4.83 24.04 2.12
N ARG A 271 -4.11 22.94 1.83
CA ARG A 271 -4.60 21.56 2.03
C ARG A 271 -4.92 21.20 3.49
N MET A 272 -4.40 21.97 4.44
CA MET A 272 -4.68 21.87 5.86
C MET A 272 -5.74 22.88 6.34
N SER A 273 -6.42 23.59 5.42
CA SER A 273 -7.31 24.71 5.76
C SER A 273 -6.62 25.82 6.58
N ARG A 274 -5.37 26.13 6.23
CA ARG A 274 -4.54 27.18 6.86
C ARG A 274 -4.23 28.31 5.88
N ASP A 275 -3.94 29.49 6.41
CA ASP A 275 -3.40 30.62 5.66
C ASP A 275 -1.91 30.44 5.35
N GLU A 276 -1.29 31.44 4.73
CA GLU A 276 0.13 31.36 4.32
C GLU A 276 1.08 31.38 5.53
N GLN A 277 0.61 31.87 6.68
CA GLN A 277 1.33 31.92 7.95
C GLN A 277 1.14 30.63 8.77
N GLY A 278 0.33 29.68 8.28
CA GLY A 278 0.05 28.41 8.95
C GLY A 278 -1.04 28.49 10.02
N SER A 279 -1.70 29.63 10.18
CA SER A 279 -2.83 29.80 11.08
C SER A 279 -4.09 29.17 10.48
N LEU A 280 -4.95 28.60 11.31
CA LEU A 280 -6.21 28.03 10.86
C LEU A 280 -7.07 29.15 10.30
N LYS A 281 -7.55 29.01 9.05
CA LYS A 281 -8.53 29.92 8.49
C LYS A 281 -9.80 29.84 9.34
N GLU A 282 -10.19 30.94 9.98
CA GLU A 282 -11.53 31.06 10.54
C GLU A 282 -12.53 30.89 9.39
N THR A 283 -13.44 29.93 9.54
CA THR A 283 -14.39 29.55 8.49
C THR A 283 -15.61 30.43 8.50
#